data_AF-A0A9X4C087-F1
#
_entry.id   AF-A0A9X4C087-F1
#
_cell.length_a   1.000
_cell.length_b   1.000
_cell.length_c   1.000
_cell.angle_alpha   90.00
_cell.angle_beta   90.00
_cell.angle_gamma   90.00
#
_symmetry.space_group_name_H-M   'P 1'
#
loop_
_entity.id
_entity.type
_entity.pdbx_description
1 polymer ?
#
loop_
_entity_poly.entity_id
_entity_poly.type
_entity_poly.pdbx_seq_one_letter_code
_entity_poly.pdbx_strand_id
1 'polypeptide(L)'
;MLIFNCTEAASKFFSRIHKGKKISPVDNKPPSPAIEDDEASRSVEQWLVHAITVQRKHVLFVIHVKTRYCMVFADAKKADAEGFVAWFADRWREGLIRDAINHGLMDWVDAGIMPERMDQSCREYRFYRRSHRSAQKHIDEIAWYFQGSAAEWGCLPQGERAAIGFDAAMNDTPRSSKGQKDTYWPNVEMVAHWLRDYCAVNEAGIKRALERRLAAWREIEAFH
;
A
#
# COMPACT_ATOMS: atom_id res chain seq x y z
N MET A 1 -9.99 -6.67 -8.15
CA MET A 1 -9.61 -5.60 -9.10
C MET A 1 -8.90 -4.52 -8.32
N LEU A 2 -7.75 -4.06 -8.83
CA LEU A 2 -7.01 -2.94 -8.25
C LEU A 2 -7.44 -1.61 -8.86
N ILE A 3 -7.67 -0.60 -8.03
CA ILE A 3 -7.86 0.78 -8.48
C ILE A 3 -6.75 1.64 -7.90
N PHE A 4 -5.95 2.23 -8.79
CA PHE A 4 -4.92 3.21 -8.46
C PHE A 4 -5.45 4.63 -8.69
N ASN A 5 -5.87 5.26 -7.60
CA ASN A 5 -6.30 6.65 -7.57
C ASN A 5 -5.07 7.55 -7.57
N CYS A 6 -4.79 8.16 -8.70
CA CYS A 6 -3.62 8.99 -8.92
C CYS A 6 -3.89 10.45 -8.60
N THR A 7 -3.08 10.99 -7.69
CA THR A 7 -2.91 12.44 -7.53
C THR A 7 -2.40 13.07 -8.83
N GLU A 8 -2.42 14.40 -8.93
CA GLU A 8 -1.90 15.09 -10.12
C GLU A 8 -0.46 14.72 -10.44
N ALA A 9 0.38 14.65 -9.40
CA ALA A 9 1.79 14.30 -9.56
C ALA A 9 1.95 12.87 -10.08
N ALA A 10 1.21 11.91 -9.53
CA ALA A 10 1.21 10.52 -10.00
C ALA A 10 0.67 10.41 -11.45
N SER A 11 -0.39 11.15 -11.78
CA SER A 11 -0.91 11.16 -13.16
C SER A 11 0.12 11.70 -14.16
N LYS A 12 0.88 12.74 -13.78
CA LYS A 12 1.99 13.25 -14.60
C LYS A 12 3.14 12.24 -14.70
N PHE A 13 3.43 11.52 -13.62
CA PHE A 13 4.47 10.48 -13.59
C PHE A 13 4.17 9.32 -14.55
N PHE A 14 2.94 8.81 -14.55
CA PHE A 14 2.52 7.71 -15.44
C PHE A 14 2.27 8.16 -16.89
N SER A 15 2.25 9.47 -17.16
CA SER A 15 2.05 10.02 -18.49
C SER A 15 3.37 10.28 -19.22
N ARG A 16 3.34 10.19 -20.55
CA ARG A 16 4.42 10.69 -21.41
C ARG A 16 3.87 11.48 -22.59
N ILE A 17 4.69 12.38 -23.13
CA ILE A 17 4.41 13.03 -24.42
C ILE A 17 5.13 12.26 -25.51
N HIS A 18 4.40 11.83 -26.53
CA HIS A 18 4.95 11.21 -27.72
C HIS A 18 4.39 11.94 -28.94
N LYS A 19 5.26 12.55 -29.75
CA LYS A 19 4.88 13.34 -30.95
C LYS A 19 3.80 14.39 -30.64
N GLY A 20 3.98 15.16 -29.56
CA GLY A 20 3.04 16.21 -29.13
C GLY A 20 1.74 15.71 -28.50
N LYS A 21 1.49 14.40 -28.46
CA LYS A 21 0.29 13.80 -27.85
C LYS A 21 0.62 13.22 -26.48
N LYS A 22 -0.26 13.49 -25.50
CA LYS A 22 -0.18 12.87 -24.18
C LYS A 22 -0.70 11.43 -24.27
N ILE A 23 0.16 10.48 -23.89
CA ILE A 23 -0.19 9.08 -23.67
C ILE A 23 -0.24 8.89 -22.15
N SER A 24 -1.38 8.47 -21.63
CA SER A 24 -1.63 8.29 -20.20
C SER A 24 -2.49 7.05 -19.97
N PRO A 25 -2.10 6.15 -19.06
CA PRO A 25 -2.96 5.07 -18.60
C PRO A 25 -4.00 5.58 -17.58
N VAL A 26 -3.84 6.80 -17.07
CA VAL A 26 -4.74 7.40 -16.08
C VAL A 26 -5.94 8.04 -16.76
N ASP A 27 -7.13 7.55 -16.42
CA ASP A 27 -8.42 8.07 -16.88
C ASP A 27 -8.87 9.24 -15.98
N ASN A 28 -9.44 10.29 -16.59
CA ASN A 28 -9.99 11.45 -15.90
C ASN A 28 -11.49 11.31 -15.61
N LYS A 29 -12.12 10.19 -15.99
CA LYS A 29 -13.53 9.89 -15.74
C LYS A 29 -13.65 8.74 -14.73
N PRO A 30 -13.41 9.00 -13.43
CA PRO A 30 -13.63 7.98 -12.42
C PRO A 30 -15.11 7.59 -12.30
N PRO A 31 -15.43 6.43 -11.72
CA PRO A 31 -16.82 6.00 -11.47
C PRO A 31 -17.59 7.03 -10.62
N SER A 32 -16.92 7.63 -9.65
CA SER A 32 -17.46 8.69 -8.80
C SER A 32 -16.40 9.78 -8.52
N PRO A 33 -16.80 11.02 -8.16
CA PRO A 33 -15.85 12.10 -7.85
C PRO A 33 -15.00 11.84 -6.61
N ALA A 34 -15.60 11.33 -5.53
CA ALA A 34 -14.90 10.98 -4.29
C ALA A 34 -14.74 9.46 -4.20
N ILE A 35 -13.59 8.99 -3.76
CA ILE A 35 -13.31 7.53 -3.67
C ILE A 35 -14.32 6.85 -2.75
N GLU A 36 -14.75 7.56 -1.71
CA GLU A 36 -15.68 7.13 -0.68
C GLU A 36 -17.10 6.91 -1.21
N ASP A 37 -17.44 7.47 -2.37
CA ASP A 37 -18.75 7.34 -3.01
C ASP A 37 -18.81 6.13 -3.96
N ASP A 38 -17.70 5.43 -4.21
CA ASP A 38 -17.72 4.20 -5.00
C ASP A 38 -18.54 3.12 -4.27
N GLU A 39 -19.33 2.35 -5.03
CA GLU A 39 -20.05 1.20 -4.45
C GLU A 39 -19.06 0.26 -3.74
N ALA A 40 -19.38 -0.07 -2.49
CA ALA A 40 -18.57 -0.92 -1.63
C ALA A 40 -18.61 -2.38 -2.10
N SER A 41 -17.95 -2.68 -3.22
CA SER A 41 -17.67 -4.04 -3.61
C SER A 41 -16.47 -4.57 -2.83
N ARG A 42 -16.63 -5.71 -2.17
CA ARG A 42 -15.55 -6.40 -1.45
C ARG A 42 -14.39 -6.84 -2.37
N SER A 43 -14.60 -6.86 -3.69
CA SER A 43 -13.59 -7.29 -4.66
C SER A 43 -12.72 -6.16 -5.22
N VAL A 44 -12.93 -4.92 -4.77
CA VAL A 44 -12.22 -3.74 -5.27
C VAL A 44 -11.24 -3.22 -4.22
N GLU A 45 -9.96 -3.23 -4.57
CA GLU A 45 -8.87 -2.73 -3.74
C GLU A 45 -8.48 -1.34 -4.20
N GLN A 46 -8.74 -0.33 -3.36
CA GLN A 46 -8.50 1.06 -3.72
C GLN A 46 -7.26 1.61 -3.06
N TRP A 47 -6.34 2.13 -3.88
CA TRP A 47 -5.06 2.67 -3.45
C TRP A 47 -4.93 4.11 -3.93
N LEU A 48 -4.45 5.02 -3.08
CA LEU A 48 -4.05 6.36 -3.50
C LEU A 48 -2.55 6.34 -3.84
N VAL A 49 -2.20 6.87 -5.00
CA VAL A 49 -0.82 6.97 -5.50
C VAL A 49 -0.41 8.43 -5.59
N HIS A 50 0.73 8.73 -4.98
CA HIS A 50 1.41 10.02 -5.08
C HIS A 50 2.84 9.84 -5.57
N ALA A 51 3.37 10.85 -6.26
CA ALA A 51 4.70 10.81 -6.83
C ALA A 51 5.46 12.08 -6.46
N ILE A 52 6.70 11.92 -6.01
CA ILE A 52 7.65 13.03 -5.82
C ILE A 52 9.00 12.68 -6.46
N THR A 53 9.94 13.63 -6.41
CA THR A 53 11.34 13.36 -6.76
C THR A 53 12.20 13.56 -5.51
N VAL A 54 13.02 12.56 -5.19
CA VAL A 54 13.99 12.59 -4.08
C VAL A 54 15.35 12.20 -4.64
N GLN A 55 16.38 12.99 -4.37
CA GLN A 55 17.74 12.75 -4.89
C GLN A 55 17.78 12.46 -6.41
N ARG A 56 17.02 13.24 -7.19
CA ARG A 56 16.87 13.13 -8.67
C ARG A 56 16.23 11.83 -9.17
N LYS A 57 15.71 10.98 -8.27
CA LYS A 57 14.99 9.76 -8.59
C LYS A 57 13.51 9.92 -8.29
N HIS A 58 12.66 9.27 -9.09
CA HIS A 58 11.23 9.28 -8.85
C HIS A 58 10.88 8.31 -7.72
N VAL A 59 9.98 8.74 -6.84
CA VAL A 59 9.51 7.93 -5.71
C VAL A 59 7.98 7.94 -5.73
N LEU A 60 7.37 6.76 -5.67
CA LEU A 60 5.92 6.62 -5.53
C LEU A 60 5.57 6.21 -4.10
N PHE A 61 4.58 6.90 -3.55
CA PHE A 61 3.93 6.55 -2.29
C PHE A 61 2.56 6.00 -2.64
N VAL A 62 2.29 4.78 -2.19
CA VAL A 62 1.05 4.07 -2.47
C VAL A 62 0.42 3.72 -1.14
N ILE A 63 -0.81 4.16 -0.89
CA ILE A 63 -1.50 3.93 0.38
C ILE A 63 -2.87 3.32 0.15
N HIS A 64 -3.17 2.25 0.88
CA HIS A 64 -4.46 1.59 0.83
C HIS A 64 -5.51 2.51 1.44
N VAL A 65 -6.60 2.75 0.72
CA VAL A 65 -7.62 3.71 1.16
C VAL A 65 -8.32 3.21 2.42
N LYS A 66 -8.60 1.91 2.52
CA LYS A 66 -9.34 1.35 3.67
C LYS A 66 -8.49 1.27 4.93
N THR A 67 -7.27 0.73 4.84
CA THR A 67 -6.45 0.39 6.02
C THR A 67 -5.31 1.37 6.30
N ARG A 68 -5.06 2.31 5.38
CA ARG A 68 -3.89 3.22 5.37
C ARG A 68 -2.53 2.53 5.32
N TYR A 69 -2.50 1.24 4.99
CA TYR A 69 -1.25 0.53 4.74
C TYR A 69 -0.54 1.14 3.55
N CYS A 70 0.74 1.42 3.69
CA CYS A 70 1.54 2.12 2.69
C CYS A 70 2.68 1.27 2.16
N MET A 71 3.07 1.54 0.92
CA MET A 71 4.29 1.05 0.31
C MET A 71 5.00 2.16 -0.45
N VAL A 72 6.32 2.19 -0.36
CA VAL A 72 7.17 3.19 -1.00
C VAL A 72 8.05 2.55 -2.07
N PHE A 73 7.94 3.08 -3.29
CA PHE A 73 8.62 2.58 -4.48
C PHE A 73 9.67 3.59 -4.92
N ALA A 74 10.92 3.36 -4.52
CA ALA A 74 12.05 4.23 -4.83
C ALA A 74 12.66 3.94 -6.21
N ASP A 75 13.14 4.96 -6.90
CA ASP A 75 13.72 4.82 -8.25
C ASP A 75 12.72 4.29 -9.30
N ALA A 76 11.45 4.69 -9.16
CA ALA A 76 10.38 4.23 -10.02
C ALA A 76 10.56 4.73 -11.47
N LYS A 77 10.36 3.82 -12.43
CA LYS A 77 10.51 4.14 -13.84
C LYS A 77 9.31 4.95 -14.37
N LYS A 78 9.60 6.13 -14.89
CA LYS A 78 8.58 7.06 -15.42
C LYS A 78 7.81 6.43 -16.60
N ALA A 79 6.50 6.68 -16.63
CA ALA A 79 5.59 6.20 -17.68
C ALA A 79 5.59 4.67 -17.90
N ASP A 80 5.92 3.89 -16.86
CA ASP A 80 5.90 2.43 -16.86
C ASP A 80 4.82 1.90 -15.89
N ALA A 81 3.55 1.98 -16.31
CA ALA A 81 2.44 1.57 -15.46
C ALA A 81 2.36 0.05 -15.29
N GLU A 82 2.64 -0.73 -16.34
CA GLU A 82 2.63 -2.20 -16.27
C GLU A 82 3.73 -2.71 -15.32
N GLY A 83 4.96 -2.19 -15.47
CA GLY A 83 6.06 -2.52 -14.56
C GLY A 83 5.76 -2.13 -13.12
N PHE A 84 5.12 -0.97 -12.90
CA PHE A 84 4.67 -0.57 -11.57
C PHE A 84 3.63 -1.53 -10.98
N VAL A 85 2.62 -1.97 -11.74
CA VAL A 85 1.59 -2.88 -11.22
C VAL A 85 2.19 -4.24 -10.84
N ALA A 86 3.08 -4.79 -11.67
CA ALA A 86 3.76 -6.04 -11.36
C ALA A 86 4.61 -5.90 -10.08
N TRP A 87 5.41 -4.84 -10.00
CA TRP A 87 6.23 -4.55 -8.82
C TRP A 87 5.37 -4.35 -7.57
N PHE A 88 4.25 -3.63 -7.69
CA PHE A 88 3.30 -3.41 -6.60
C PHE A 88 2.69 -4.72 -6.09
N ALA A 89 2.25 -5.61 -6.98
CA ALA A 89 1.61 -6.86 -6.59
C ALA A 89 2.58 -7.78 -5.83
N ASP A 90 3.82 -7.90 -6.33
CA ASP A 90 4.87 -8.66 -5.67
C ASP A 90 5.23 -8.09 -4.30
N ARG A 91 5.43 -6.76 -4.23
CA ARG A 91 5.71 -6.02 -2.98
C ARG A 91 4.63 -6.21 -1.93
N TRP A 92 3.37 -6.13 -2.34
CA TRP A 92 2.25 -6.26 -1.44
C TRP A 92 2.19 -7.69 -0.86
N ARG A 93 2.29 -8.70 -1.73
CA ARG A 93 2.32 -10.11 -1.32
C ARG A 93 3.49 -10.40 -0.39
N GLU A 94 4.69 -9.96 -0.74
CA GLU A 94 5.90 -10.20 0.06
C GLU A 94 5.81 -9.54 1.45
N GLY A 95 5.32 -8.29 1.51
CA GLY A 95 5.13 -7.59 2.78
C GLY A 95 4.20 -8.34 3.73
N LEU A 96 3.08 -8.85 3.22
CA LEU A 96 2.10 -9.61 4.01
C LEU A 96 2.62 -10.97 4.47
N ILE A 97 3.28 -11.71 3.58
CA ILE A 97 3.90 -13.01 3.93
C ILE A 97 4.99 -12.82 4.98
N ARG A 98 5.81 -11.78 4.84
CA ARG A 98 6.85 -11.46 5.83
C ARG A 98 6.23 -11.10 7.18
N ASP A 99 5.17 -10.29 7.22
CA ASP A 99 4.46 -9.98 8.47
C ASP A 99 3.87 -11.25 9.10
N ALA A 100 3.31 -12.15 8.29
CA ALA A 100 2.75 -13.40 8.75
C ALA A 100 3.81 -14.34 9.35
N ILE A 101 4.98 -14.46 8.72
CA ILE A 101 6.09 -15.25 9.24
C ILE A 101 6.59 -14.66 10.57
N ASN A 102 6.88 -13.35 10.58
CA ASN A 102 7.48 -12.68 11.73
C ASN A 102 6.58 -12.68 12.96
N HIS A 103 5.26 -12.71 12.76
CA HIS A 103 4.30 -12.65 13.86
C HIS A 103 3.54 -13.96 14.09
N GLY A 104 4.00 -15.07 13.49
CA GLY A 104 3.43 -16.39 13.71
C GLY A 104 1.97 -16.52 13.26
N LEU A 105 1.62 -15.92 12.12
CA LEU A 105 0.27 -15.93 11.55
C LEU A 105 0.06 -17.00 10.47
N MET A 106 1.08 -17.81 10.18
CA MET A 106 1.03 -18.80 9.11
C MET A 106 -0.09 -19.84 9.29
N ASP A 107 -0.51 -20.11 10.53
CA ASP A 107 -1.64 -21.01 10.82
C ASP A 107 -2.98 -20.49 10.26
N TRP A 108 -3.08 -19.19 9.97
CA TRP A 108 -4.27 -18.56 9.38
C TRP A 108 -4.12 -18.25 7.90
N VAL A 109 -2.93 -18.48 7.32
CA VAL A 109 -2.67 -18.26 5.90
C VAL A 109 -2.93 -19.56 5.14
N ASP A 110 -4.03 -19.59 4.39
CA ASP A 110 -4.33 -20.72 3.52
C ASP A 110 -3.49 -20.64 2.23
N ALA A 111 -2.49 -21.52 2.11
CA ALA A 111 -1.57 -21.56 0.98
C ALA A 111 -2.23 -21.99 -0.35
N GLY A 112 -3.41 -22.62 -0.31
CA GLY A 112 -4.18 -22.99 -1.50
C GLY A 112 -5.09 -21.87 -1.98
N ILE A 113 -5.69 -21.11 -1.06
CA ILE A 113 -6.69 -20.08 -1.39
C ILE A 113 -6.04 -18.71 -1.64
N MET A 114 -5.05 -18.33 -0.82
CA MET A 114 -4.51 -16.98 -0.81
C MET A 114 -3.87 -16.56 -2.14
N PRO A 115 -2.99 -17.37 -2.77
CA PRO A 115 -2.36 -16.98 -4.03
C PRO A 115 -3.40 -16.76 -5.13
N GLU A 116 -4.36 -17.67 -5.26
CA GLU A 116 -5.41 -17.59 -6.28
C GLU A 116 -6.26 -16.32 -6.14
N ARG A 117 -6.65 -15.97 -4.91
CA ARG A 117 -7.43 -14.76 -4.65
C ARG A 117 -6.62 -13.49 -4.87
N MET A 118 -5.34 -13.47 -4.49
CA MET A 118 -4.46 -12.33 -4.77
C MET A 118 -4.28 -12.14 -6.28
N ASP A 119 -4.02 -13.21 -7.01
CA ASP A 119 -3.89 -13.19 -8.48
C ASP A 119 -5.18 -12.71 -9.14
N GLN A 120 -6.34 -13.21 -8.70
CA GLN A 120 -7.63 -12.75 -9.20
C GLN A 120 -7.86 -11.26 -8.92
N SER A 121 -7.50 -10.77 -7.72
CA SER A 121 -7.65 -9.36 -7.37
C SER A 121 -6.73 -8.45 -8.19
N CYS A 122 -5.52 -8.91 -8.48
CA CYS A 122 -4.49 -8.18 -9.23
C CYS A 122 -4.64 -8.27 -10.76
N ARG A 123 -5.41 -9.24 -11.28
CA ARG A 123 -5.58 -9.49 -12.72
C ARG A 123 -6.13 -8.29 -13.49
N GLU A 124 -7.05 -7.57 -12.88
CA GLU A 124 -7.64 -6.37 -13.47
C GLU A 124 -7.24 -5.14 -12.67
N TYR A 125 -6.82 -4.10 -13.37
CA TYR A 125 -6.49 -2.83 -12.75
C TYR A 125 -6.92 -1.62 -13.58
N ARG A 126 -7.19 -0.52 -12.88
CA ARG A 126 -7.51 0.79 -13.45
C ARG A 126 -6.75 1.91 -12.75
N PHE A 127 -6.39 2.93 -13.50
CA PHE A 127 -5.80 4.16 -12.97
C PHE A 127 -6.78 5.31 -13.18
N TYR A 128 -7.14 6.01 -12.11
CA TYR A 128 -8.04 7.17 -12.18
C TYR A 128 -7.39 8.42 -11.61
N ARG A 129 -7.63 9.58 -12.21
CA ARG A 129 -7.27 10.87 -11.64
C ARG A 129 -8.26 11.20 -10.52
N ARG A 130 -7.89 10.90 -9.27
CA ARG A 130 -8.67 11.21 -8.07
C ARG A 130 -7.78 11.62 -6.91
N SER A 131 -8.35 12.34 -5.96
CA SER A 131 -7.68 12.74 -4.72
C SER A 131 -8.45 12.18 -3.52
N HIS A 132 -7.74 11.94 -2.43
CA HIS A 132 -8.37 11.57 -1.16
C HIS A 132 -7.63 12.28 -0.03
N ARG A 133 -8.25 13.33 0.52
CA ARG A 133 -7.57 14.28 1.41
C ARG A 133 -6.95 13.63 2.66
N SER A 134 -7.67 12.71 3.31
CA SER A 134 -7.17 12.05 4.53
C SER A 134 -5.97 11.13 4.25
N ALA A 135 -6.08 10.22 3.27
CA ALA A 135 -4.95 9.46 2.74
C ALA A 135 -3.76 10.33 2.30
N GLN A 136 -4.01 11.47 1.63
CA GLN A 136 -2.94 12.36 1.19
C GLN A 136 -2.15 12.93 2.39
N LYS A 137 -2.83 13.34 3.47
CA LYS A 137 -2.15 13.81 4.69
C LYS A 137 -1.16 12.77 5.21
N HIS A 138 -1.57 11.50 5.23
CA HIS A 138 -0.71 10.39 5.65
C HIS A 138 0.44 10.13 4.67
N ILE A 139 0.20 10.26 3.36
CA ILE A 139 1.28 10.25 2.37
C ILE A 139 2.27 11.38 2.62
N ASP A 140 1.81 12.60 2.90
CA ASP A 140 2.67 13.76 3.10
C ASP A 140 3.58 13.55 4.34
N GLU A 141 3.02 12.98 5.41
CA GLU A 141 3.78 12.56 6.60
C GLU A 141 4.86 11.52 6.25
N ILE A 142 4.50 10.45 5.53
CA ILE A 142 5.45 9.41 5.11
C ILE A 142 6.53 9.98 4.18
N ALA A 143 6.15 10.87 3.26
CA ALA A 143 7.06 11.51 2.32
C ALA A 143 8.07 12.39 3.05
N TRP A 144 7.63 13.14 4.07
CA TRP A 144 8.53 13.92 4.92
C TRP A 144 9.56 13.04 5.63
N TYR A 145 9.12 11.94 6.26
CA TYR A 145 10.04 10.97 6.88
C TYR A 145 11.00 10.37 5.86
N PHE A 146 10.51 9.92 4.72
CA PHE A 146 11.32 9.32 3.66
C PHE A 146 12.39 10.28 3.14
N GLN A 147 12.04 11.56 2.93
CA GLN A 147 12.99 12.59 2.51
C GLN A 147 14.06 12.84 3.56
N GLY A 148 13.68 12.85 4.85
CA GLY A 148 14.61 12.95 5.97
C GLY A 148 15.61 11.78 6.00
N SER A 149 15.11 10.54 5.95
CA SER A 149 15.96 9.34 5.93
C SER A 149 16.88 9.31 4.72
N ALA A 150 16.38 9.66 3.53
CA ALA A 150 17.21 9.73 2.33
C ALA A 150 18.32 10.78 2.47
N ALA A 151 18.00 11.97 3.01
CA ALA A 151 18.99 13.02 3.23
C ALA A 151 20.08 12.59 4.24
N GLU A 152 19.68 11.91 5.32
CA GLU A 152 20.59 11.38 6.34
C GLU A 152 21.51 10.27 5.78
N TRP A 153 20.95 9.30 5.05
CA TRP A 153 21.72 8.18 4.49
C TRP A 153 22.50 8.53 3.23
N GLY A 154 22.24 9.69 2.62
CA GLY A 154 22.83 10.08 1.33
C GLY A 154 22.42 9.22 0.14
N CYS A 155 21.45 8.31 0.32
CA CYS A 155 20.92 7.43 -0.72
C CYS A 155 19.45 7.05 -0.46
N LEU A 156 18.75 6.59 -1.49
CA LEU A 156 17.46 5.92 -1.33
C LEU A 156 17.63 4.49 -0.78
N PRO A 157 16.58 3.84 -0.24
CA PRO A 157 16.66 2.45 0.19
C PRO A 157 17.32 1.54 -0.86
N GLN A 158 18.38 0.84 -0.45
CA GLN A 158 19.17 0.00 -1.35
C GLN A 158 18.54 -1.38 -1.50
N GLY A 159 17.76 -1.55 -2.58
CA GLY A 159 17.11 -2.80 -2.93
C GLY A 159 15.84 -3.09 -2.12
N GLU A 160 15.18 -4.18 -2.49
CA GLU A 160 13.82 -4.50 -2.00
C GLU A 160 13.76 -4.66 -0.49
N ARG A 161 14.68 -5.42 0.11
CA ARG A 161 14.68 -5.68 1.54
C ARG A 161 14.69 -4.39 2.38
N ALA A 162 15.49 -3.41 1.99
CA ALA A 162 15.53 -2.11 2.66
C ALA A 162 14.19 -1.36 2.50
N ALA A 163 13.58 -1.42 1.31
CA ALA A 163 12.27 -0.84 1.05
C ALA A 163 11.14 -1.57 1.82
N ILE A 164 11.11 -2.92 1.93
CA ILE A 164 10.11 -3.60 2.81
C ILE A 164 10.38 -3.19 4.27
N GLY A 165 11.63 -3.07 4.69
CA GLY A 165 11.98 -2.57 6.03
C GLY A 165 11.36 -1.20 6.32
N PHE A 166 11.53 -0.24 5.41
CA PHE A 166 10.96 1.10 5.53
C PHE A 166 9.42 1.07 5.57
N ASP A 167 8.79 0.32 4.66
CA ASP A 167 7.34 0.16 4.62
C ASP A 167 6.79 -0.41 5.94
N ALA A 168 7.44 -1.46 6.47
CA ALA A 168 7.05 -2.06 7.74
C ALA A 168 7.11 -1.05 8.88
N ALA A 169 8.17 -0.25 8.96
CA ALA A 169 8.29 0.82 9.97
C ALA A 169 7.19 1.88 9.83
N MET A 170 6.89 2.33 8.60
CA MET A 170 5.82 3.32 8.38
C MET A 170 4.42 2.78 8.66
N ASN A 171 4.23 1.47 8.52
CA ASN A 171 2.96 0.79 8.80
C ASN A 171 2.79 0.39 10.27
N ASP A 172 3.87 0.41 11.05
CA ASP A 172 3.85 0.24 12.50
C ASP A 172 3.68 1.57 13.26
N THR A 173 3.62 2.69 12.53
CA THR A 173 3.29 3.99 13.09
C THR A 173 1.78 4.16 13.22
N PRO A 174 1.25 4.45 14.43
CA PRO A 174 -0.18 4.66 14.64
C PRO A 174 -0.73 5.84 13.82
N ARG A 175 -1.95 5.70 13.33
CA ARG A 175 -2.66 6.75 12.58
C ARG A 175 -3.97 7.10 13.25
N SER A 176 -4.40 8.34 13.01
CA SER A 176 -5.73 8.83 13.36
C SER A 176 -6.37 9.47 12.14
N SER A 177 -7.68 9.30 11.99
CA SER A 177 -8.46 9.88 10.90
C SER A 177 -9.67 10.61 11.47
N LYS A 178 -10.05 11.72 10.83
CA LYS A 178 -11.22 12.50 11.25
C LYS A 178 -12.46 11.59 11.23
N GLY A 179 -13.13 11.46 12.38
CA GLY A 179 -14.32 10.62 12.54
C GLY A 179 -14.06 9.22 13.09
N GLN A 180 -12.80 8.80 13.24
CA GLN A 180 -12.46 7.63 14.06
C GLN A 180 -12.06 8.06 15.46
N LYS A 181 -12.64 7.40 16.46
CA LYS A 181 -12.44 7.70 17.87
C LYS A 181 -11.10 7.20 18.38
N ASP A 182 -10.66 6.06 17.86
CA ASP A 182 -9.48 5.35 18.33
C ASP A 182 -8.34 5.44 17.32
N THR A 183 -7.13 5.41 17.85
CA THR A 183 -5.91 5.29 17.05
C THR A 183 -5.79 3.85 16.55
N TYR A 184 -5.34 3.68 15.31
CA TYR A 184 -5.20 2.36 14.68
C TYR A 184 -3.83 2.19 14.03
N TRP A 185 -3.44 0.94 13.80
CA TRP A 185 -2.16 0.58 13.20
C TRP A 185 -2.38 0.03 11.79
N PRO A 186 -1.84 0.68 10.74
CA PRO A 186 -2.05 0.26 9.36
C PRO A 186 -1.68 -1.19 9.06
N ASN A 187 -0.61 -1.71 9.66
CA ASN A 187 -0.22 -3.11 9.52
C ASN A 187 -1.27 -4.06 10.13
N VAL A 188 -1.81 -3.77 11.31
CA VAL A 188 -2.86 -4.54 11.98
C VAL A 188 -4.15 -4.53 11.15
N GLU A 189 -4.58 -3.36 10.69
CA GLU A 189 -5.77 -3.21 9.84
C GLU A 189 -5.61 -3.97 8.51
N MET A 190 -4.41 -3.94 7.92
CA MET A 190 -4.12 -4.68 6.69
C MET A 190 -4.09 -6.19 6.91
N VAL A 191 -3.54 -6.70 8.02
CA VAL A 191 -3.60 -8.13 8.35
C VAL A 191 -5.05 -8.58 8.49
N ALA A 192 -5.87 -7.83 9.24
CA ALA A 192 -7.28 -8.16 9.41
C ALA A 192 -8.04 -8.17 8.07
N HIS A 193 -7.77 -7.18 7.20
CA HIS A 193 -8.29 -7.11 5.84
C HIS A 193 -7.87 -8.32 5.00
N TRP A 194 -6.58 -8.63 5.01
CA TRP A 194 -6.00 -9.70 4.20
C TRP A 194 -6.50 -11.09 4.62
N LEU A 195 -6.50 -11.39 5.92
CA LEU A 195 -7.00 -12.67 6.44
C LEU A 195 -8.48 -12.89 6.08
N ARG A 196 -9.29 -11.83 6.14
CA ARG A 196 -10.72 -11.88 5.79
C ARG A 196 -10.92 -12.16 4.31
N ASP A 197 -10.32 -11.33 3.46
CA ASP A 197 -10.68 -11.26 2.05
C ASP A 197 -9.89 -12.28 1.22
N TYR A 198 -8.66 -12.61 1.62
CA TYR A 198 -7.75 -13.48 0.86
C TYR A 198 -7.51 -14.84 1.50
N CYS A 199 -7.68 -14.99 2.82
CA CYS A 199 -7.48 -16.27 3.50
C CYS A 199 -8.79 -16.92 4.00
N ALA A 200 -9.94 -16.30 3.72
CA ALA A 200 -11.27 -16.79 4.14
C ALA A 200 -11.42 -17.01 5.67
N VAL A 201 -10.63 -16.31 6.47
CA VAL A 201 -10.66 -16.43 7.93
C VAL A 201 -11.89 -15.67 8.45
N ASN A 202 -12.69 -16.32 9.30
CA ASN A 202 -13.83 -15.68 9.95
C ASN A 202 -13.39 -14.71 11.07
N GLU A 203 -14.29 -13.85 11.55
CA GLU A 203 -13.97 -12.82 12.56
C GLU A 203 -13.38 -13.41 13.86
N ALA A 204 -13.85 -14.59 14.30
CA ALA A 204 -13.29 -15.26 15.47
C ALA A 204 -11.84 -15.70 15.24
N GLY A 205 -11.52 -16.18 14.04
CA GLY A 205 -10.16 -16.52 13.62
C GLY A 205 -9.28 -15.29 13.50
N ILE A 206 -9.78 -14.20 12.89
CA ILE A 206 -9.07 -12.93 12.76
C ILE A 206 -8.71 -12.39 14.14
N LYS A 207 -9.65 -12.39 15.10
CA LYS A 207 -9.38 -11.95 16.47
C LYS A 207 -8.22 -12.72 17.10
N ARG A 208 -8.20 -14.05 17.00
CA ARG A 208 -7.09 -14.88 17.52
C ARG A 208 -5.77 -14.59 16.80
N ALA A 209 -5.80 -14.36 15.49
CA ALA A 209 -4.61 -14.01 14.72
C ALA A 209 -4.03 -12.66 15.19
N LEU A 210 -4.88 -11.65 15.41
CA LEU A 210 -4.44 -10.35 15.92
C LEU A 210 -3.91 -10.42 17.36
N GLU A 211 -4.51 -11.25 18.21
CA GLU A 211 -3.99 -11.54 19.56
C GLU A 211 -2.61 -12.19 19.51
N ARG A 212 -2.41 -13.19 18.63
CA ARG A 212 -1.09 -13.80 18.39
C ARG A 212 -0.09 -12.79 17.85
N ARG A 213 -0.50 -11.94 16.91
CA ARG A 213 0.36 -10.88 16.35
C ARG A 213 0.86 -9.93 17.44
N LEU A 214 -0.05 -9.50 18.32
CA LEU A 214 0.29 -8.63 19.44
C LEU A 214 1.24 -9.31 20.43
N ALA A 215 1.05 -10.60 20.72
CA ALA A 215 1.97 -11.36 21.55
C ALA A 215 3.37 -11.46 20.91
N ALA A 216 3.44 -11.78 19.60
CA ALA A 216 4.70 -11.85 18.87
C ALA A 216 5.45 -10.51 18.86
N TRP A 217 4.72 -9.40 18.68
CA TRP A 217 5.30 -8.07 18.72
C TRP A 217 5.91 -7.76 20.09
N ARG A 218 5.22 -8.09 21.19
CA ARG A 218 5.76 -7.94 22.56
C ARG A 218 6.97 -8.84 22.82
N GLU A 219 6.97 -10.06 22.28
CA GLU A 219 8.12 -10.97 22.34
C GLU A 219 9.33 -10.33 21.66
N ILE A 220 9.16 -9.79 20.44
CA ILE A 220 10.24 -9.12 19.69
C ILE A 220 10.75 -7.88 20.42
N GLU A 221 9.87 -7.02 20.92
CA GLU A 221 10.27 -5.83 21.68
C GLU A 221 11.07 -6.17 22.94
N ALA A 222 10.77 -7.27 23.62
CA ALA A 222 11.49 -7.67 24.83
C ALA A 222 12.97 -8.07 24.58
N PHE A 223 13.36 -8.30 23.32
CA PHE A 223 14.73 -8.63 22.93
C PHE A 223 15.52 -7.42 22.40
N HIS A 224 14.91 -6.22 22.35
CA HIS A 224 15.53 -4.97 21.89
C HIS A 224 15.71 -3.97 23.03
#